data_AF-A0A150WQC8-F1
#
_entry.id   AF-A0A150WQC8-F1
#
_cell.length_a   1.000
_cell.length_b   1.000
_cell.length_c   1.000
_cell.angle_alpha   90.00
_cell.angle_beta   90.00
_cell.angle_gamma   90.00
#
_symmetry.space_group_name_H-M   'P 1'
#
loop_
_entity.id
_entity.type
_entity.pdbx_description
1 polymer ?
#
loop_
_entity_poly.entity_id
_entity_poly.type
_entity_poly.pdbx_seq_one_letter_code
_entity_poly.pdbx_strand_id
1 'polypeptide(L)'
;MKKLLIFVLLLGATAHASKIDEILIMTDESIQQTLGLYEPGAYEVTSQDFTKAAVERDLAIKTELIELRGPRNAAQQWTCVTQFVKTPKFFKVSETECK
;
A
#
# COMPACT_ATOMS: atom_id res chain seq x y z
N MET A 1 30.20 -30.45 -28.02
CA MET A 1 29.97 -29.75 -26.74
C MET A 1 30.05 -28.25 -26.98
N LYS A 2 28.92 -27.56 -27.12
CA LYS A 2 28.88 -26.11 -27.33
C LYS A 2 27.54 -25.58 -26.83
N LYS A 3 27.60 -24.41 -26.17
CA LYS A 3 26.50 -23.55 -25.70
C LYS A 3 26.11 -23.71 -24.22
N LEU A 4 27.04 -23.37 -23.33
CA LEU A 4 26.73 -22.46 -22.21
C LEU A 4 26.82 -21.03 -22.75
N LEU A 5 26.11 -20.08 -22.13
CA LEU A 5 25.83 -18.66 -22.50
C LEU A 5 24.33 -18.54 -22.83
N ILE A 6 23.43 -17.87 -22.10
CA ILE A 6 23.49 -16.65 -21.27
C ILE A 6 22.30 -16.71 -20.31
N PHE A 7 22.50 -16.58 -18.99
CA PHE A 7 21.40 -16.35 -18.03
C PHE A 7 21.75 -15.25 -17.02
N VAL A 8 22.62 -14.32 -17.40
CA VAL A 8 23.07 -13.20 -16.55
C VAL A 8 22.39 -11.90 -16.96
N LEU A 9 21.05 -11.88 -16.95
CA LEU A 9 20.29 -10.64 -17.18
C LEU A 9 19.16 -10.38 -16.17
N LEU A 10 19.02 -11.21 -15.13
CA LEU A 10 17.90 -11.09 -14.16
C LEU A 10 18.28 -10.51 -12.79
N LEU A 11 19.54 -10.12 -12.57
CA LEU A 11 20.01 -9.67 -11.24
C LEU A 11 19.68 -8.22 -10.88
N GLY A 12 19.02 -7.45 -11.76
CA GLY A 12 18.75 -6.02 -11.54
C GLY A 12 17.34 -5.67 -11.03
N ALA A 13 16.39 -6.60 -11.06
CA ALA A 13 14.96 -6.28 -10.84
C ALA A 13 14.51 -6.40 -9.37
N THR A 14 15.32 -6.96 -8.47
CA THR A 14 14.90 -7.30 -7.09
C THR A 14 14.76 -6.09 -6.17
N ALA A 15 15.52 -5.02 -6.39
CA ALA A 15 15.53 -3.86 -5.50
C ALA A 15 14.31 -2.93 -5.64
N HIS A 16 13.59 -3.00 -6.77
CA HIS A 16 12.43 -2.13 -7.02
C HIS A 16 11.12 -2.74 -6.49
N ALA A 17 10.95 -4.06 -6.54
CA ALA A 17 9.80 -4.75 -5.96
C ALA A 17 9.71 -4.52 -4.44
N SER A 18 10.85 -4.65 -3.74
CA SER A 18 10.92 -4.47 -2.29
C SER A 18 10.45 -3.09 -1.81
N LYS A 19 10.62 -2.03 -2.62
CA LYS A 19 10.19 -0.67 -2.25
C LYS A 19 8.69 -0.47 -2.42
N ILE A 20 8.09 -1.14 -3.41
CA ILE A 20 6.64 -1.11 -3.60
C ILE A 20 5.99 -1.87 -2.45
N ASP A 21 6.48 -3.05 -2.12
CA ASP A 21 5.98 -3.84 -0.99
C ASP A 21 6.01 -3.04 0.32
N GLU A 22 7.09 -2.32 0.59
CA GLU A 22 7.20 -1.44 1.77
C GLU A 22 6.13 -0.32 1.77
N ILE A 23 5.87 0.30 0.61
CA ILE A 23 4.81 1.32 0.48
C ILE A 23 3.43 0.73 0.74
N LEU A 24 3.14 -0.47 0.23
CA LEU A 24 1.85 -1.13 0.42
C LEU A 24 1.66 -1.58 1.88
N ILE A 25 2.71 -2.08 2.53
CA ILE A 25 2.70 -2.40 3.97
C ILE A 25 2.43 -1.14 4.80
N MET A 26 3.15 -0.03 4.54
CA MET A 26 2.91 1.24 5.24
C MET A 26 1.51 1.81 4.99
N THR A 27 0.96 1.61 3.78
CA THR A 27 -0.42 1.97 3.44
C THR A 27 -1.40 1.21 4.31
N ASP A 28 -1.23 -0.11 4.37
CA ASP A 28 -2.10 -1.01 5.15
C ASP A 28 -2.05 -0.69 6.65
N GLU A 29 -0.85 -0.57 7.22
CA GLU A 29 -0.64 -0.19 8.64
C GLU A 29 -1.31 1.16 8.97
N SER A 30 -1.19 2.15 8.07
CA SER A 30 -1.78 3.46 8.29
C SER A 30 -3.32 3.43 8.23
N ILE A 31 -3.90 2.61 7.35
CA ILE A 31 -5.35 2.40 7.25
C ILE A 31 -5.87 1.71 8.52
N GLN A 32 -5.20 0.64 8.97
CA GLN A 32 -5.56 -0.04 10.21
C GLN A 32 -5.56 0.92 11.39
N GLN A 33 -4.56 1.79 11.50
CA GLN A 33 -4.50 2.81 12.54
C GLN A 33 -5.61 3.85 12.42
N THR A 34 -5.93 4.28 11.20
CA THR A 34 -6.94 5.34 10.95
C THR A 34 -8.36 4.84 11.25
N LEU A 35 -8.67 3.59 10.92
CA LEU A 35 -9.99 2.99 11.11
C LEU A 35 -10.12 2.16 12.40
N GLY A 36 -9.02 1.90 13.12
CA GLY A 36 -9.01 1.06 14.31
C GLY A 36 -9.16 -0.45 14.01
N LEU A 37 -8.75 -0.89 12.82
CA LEU A 37 -8.94 -2.26 12.31
C LEU A 37 -7.74 -3.17 12.60
N TYR A 38 -7.41 -3.36 13.88
CA TYR A 38 -6.22 -4.12 14.30
C TYR A 38 -6.41 -5.65 14.36
N GLU A 39 -7.66 -6.12 14.32
CA GLU A 39 -7.91 -7.56 14.38
C GLU A 39 -7.62 -8.24 13.04
N PRO A 40 -6.97 -9.41 13.04
CA PRO A 40 -6.81 -10.20 11.82
C PRO A 40 -8.17 -10.53 11.18
N GLY A 41 -8.31 -10.18 9.91
CA GLY A 41 -9.56 -10.40 9.16
C GLY A 41 -10.69 -9.44 9.52
N ALA A 42 -10.39 -8.29 10.14
CA ALA A 42 -11.36 -7.22 10.36
C ALA A 42 -11.85 -6.58 9.06
N TYR A 43 -11.07 -6.67 7.97
CA TYR A 43 -11.41 -6.11 6.67
C TYR A 43 -10.81 -6.92 5.52
N GLU A 44 -11.31 -6.63 4.31
CA GLU A 44 -10.81 -7.14 3.04
C GLU A 44 -10.53 -5.96 2.10
N VAL A 45 -9.32 -5.90 1.54
CA VAL A 45 -8.96 -4.90 0.52
C VAL A 45 -9.53 -5.34 -0.83
N THR A 46 -10.38 -4.52 -1.43
CA THR A 46 -11.02 -4.81 -2.73
C THR A 46 -10.25 -4.20 -3.90
N SER A 47 -9.60 -3.07 -3.69
CA SER A 47 -8.72 -2.44 -4.69
C SER A 47 -7.61 -1.64 -4.02
N GLN A 48 -6.46 -1.57 -4.70
CA GLN A 48 -5.34 -0.75 -4.24
C GLN A 48 -4.53 -0.27 -5.44
N ASP A 49 -4.50 1.05 -5.65
CA ASP A 49 -3.93 1.66 -6.84
C ASP A 49 -3.20 2.97 -6.50
N PHE A 50 -2.18 3.29 -7.30
CA PHE A 50 -1.57 4.61 -7.27
C PHE A 50 -2.58 5.67 -7.72
N THR A 51 -2.66 6.77 -6.98
CA THR A 51 -3.53 7.90 -7.31
C THR A 51 -2.75 9.21 -7.30
N LYS A 52 -3.42 10.31 -7.66
CA LYS A 52 -2.82 11.63 -7.67
C LYS A 52 -2.49 12.08 -6.24
N ALA A 53 -1.23 12.42 -6.01
CA ALA A 53 -0.79 12.99 -4.75
C ALA A 53 -1.32 14.41 -4.55
N ALA A 54 -1.58 14.78 -3.29
CA ALA A 54 -1.94 16.15 -2.92
C ALA A 54 -0.76 17.11 -3.13
N VAL A 55 -1.03 18.41 -3.04
CA VAL A 55 0.02 19.44 -3.13
C VAL A 55 1.05 19.20 -2.01
N GLU A 56 2.34 19.30 -2.34
CA GLU A 56 3.47 19.00 -1.42
C GLU A 56 3.57 17.54 -0.94
N ARG A 57 2.92 16.60 -1.64
CA ARG A 57 3.09 15.15 -1.47
C ARG A 57 3.75 14.54 -2.71
N ASP A 58 4.47 13.44 -2.52
CA ASP A 58 5.27 12.80 -3.57
C ASP A 58 4.58 11.58 -4.20
N LEU A 59 3.70 10.92 -3.44
CA LEU A 59 3.01 9.70 -3.86
C LEU A 59 1.71 9.55 -3.09
N ALA A 60 0.70 8.94 -3.72
CA ALA A 60 -0.52 8.54 -3.03
C ALA A 60 -0.99 7.16 -3.47
N ILE A 61 -1.50 6.40 -2.51
CA ILE A 61 -2.17 5.12 -2.74
C ILE A 61 -3.64 5.28 -2.35
N LYS A 62 -4.53 4.98 -3.29
CA LYS A 62 -5.95 4.80 -3.01
C LYS A 62 -6.16 3.33 -2.66
N THR A 63 -6.91 3.07 -1.59
CA THR A 63 -7.28 1.71 -1.17
C THR A 63 -8.77 1.69 -0.90
N GLU A 64 -9.49 0.80 -1.57
CA GLU A 64 -10.89 0.51 -1.24
C GLU A 64 -10.92 -0.80 -0.47
N LEU A 65 -11.71 -0.82 0.61
CA LEU A 65 -11.82 -1.98 1.48
C LEU A 65 -13.23 -2.14 2.04
N ILE A 66 -13.51 -3.34 2.52
CA ILE A 66 -14.75 -3.69 3.19
C ILE A 66 -14.41 -4.11 4.62
N GLU A 67 -14.94 -3.40 5.60
CA GLU A 67 -14.91 -3.82 7.01
C GLU A 67 -15.92 -4.95 7.23
N LEU A 68 -15.42 -6.09 7.72
CA LEU A 68 -16.19 -7.33 7.86
C LEU A 68 -16.82 -7.49 9.25
N ARG A 69 -16.35 -6.75 10.25
CA ARG A 69 -16.75 -6.89 11.68
C ARG A 69 -17.25 -5.60 12.33
N GLY A 70 -17.86 -4.72 11.55
CA GLY A 70 -18.37 -3.45 12.07
C GLY A 70 -19.48 -3.62 13.12
N PRO A 71 -19.69 -2.61 14.00
CA PRO A 71 -20.58 -2.67 15.18
C PRO A 71 -22.07 -2.90 14.89
N ARG A 72 -22.47 -3.07 13.63
CA ARG A 72 -23.87 -3.29 13.20
C ARG A 72 -24.07 -4.49 12.28
N ASN A 73 -23.09 -5.38 12.12
CA ASN A 73 -23.13 -6.49 11.14
C ASN A 73 -23.42 -6.03 9.69
N ALA A 74 -23.18 -4.76 9.39
CA ALA A 74 -23.24 -4.23 8.04
C ALA A 74 -21.80 -4.12 7.54
N ALA A 75 -21.51 -4.75 6.41
CA ALA A 75 -20.24 -4.58 5.73
C ALA A 75 -20.09 -3.11 5.34
N GLN A 76 -19.15 -2.40 5.97
CA GLN A 76 -18.92 -0.99 5.70
C GLN A 76 -17.82 -0.87 4.64
N GLN A 77 -18.14 -0.20 3.54
CA GLN A 77 -17.16 0.10 2.51
C GLN A 77 -16.43 1.38 2.88
N TRP A 78 -15.12 1.37 2.71
CA TRP A 78 -14.25 2.51 2.96
C TRP A 78 -13.42 2.78 1.71
N THR A 79 -13.27 4.06 1.37
CA THR A 79 -12.26 4.52 0.42
C THR A 79 -11.23 5.33 1.18
N CYS A 80 -10.01 4.80 1.28
CA CYS A 80 -8.89 5.45 1.92
C CYS A 80 -7.88 5.98 0.90
N VAL A 81 -7.26 7.11 1.20
CA VAL A 81 -6.12 7.65 0.46
C VAL A 81 -4.97 7.89 1.43
N THR A 82 -3.88 7.16 1.23
CA THR A 82 -2.63 7.32 1.97
C THR A 82 -1.66 8.15 1.15
N GLN A 83 -1.20 9.28 1.70
CA GLN A 83 -0.26 10.18 1.06
C GLN A 83 1.14 9.99 1.64
N PHE A 84 2.16 10.04 0.80
CA PHE A 84 3.55 9.90 1.20
C PHE A 84 4.37 11.13 0.83
N VAL A 85 5.37 11.40 1.66
CA VAL A 85 6.48 12.31 1.37
C VAL A 85 7.76 11.51 1.18
N LYS A 86 8.58 11.91 0.22
CA LYS A 86 9.87 11.29 -0.08
C LYS A 86 10.92 11.88 0.85
N THR A 87 11.58 11.00 1.59
CA THR A 87 12.80 11.34 2.35
C THR A 87 14.04 10.97 1.54
N PRO A 88 15.26 11.37 1.95
CA PRO A 88 16.48 10.99 1.24
C PRO A 88 16.71 9.47 1.11
N LYS A 89 16.09 8.65 1.97
CA LYS A 89 16.31 7.20 2.02
C LYS A 89 15.07 6.36 1.70
N PHE A 90 13.88 6.80 2.07
CA PHE A 90 12.62 6.04 1.96
C PHE A 90 11.40 6.96 1.81
N PHE A 91 10.22 6.41 1.57
CA PHE A 91 8.96 7.15 1.65
C PHE A 91 8.40 7.08 3.07
N LYS A 92 7.74 8.14 3.52
CA LYS A 92 7.06 8.19 4.82
C LYS A 92 5.60 8.56 4.61
N VAL A 93 4.69 7.86 5.30
CA VAL A 93 3.28 8.27 5.38
C VAL A 93 3.19 9.66 6.00
N SER A 94 2.50 10.55 5.30
CA SER A 94 2.23 11.91 5.75
C SER A 94 0.85 12.05 6.37
N GLU A 95 -0.15 11.44 5.76
CA GLU A 95 -1.54 11.42 6.21
C GLU A 95 -2.29 10.27 5.52
N THR A 96 -3.36 9.81 6.17
CA THR A 96 -4.31 8.85 5.62
C THR A 96 -5.71 9.35 5.93
N GLU A 97 -6.54 9.46 4.90
CA GLU A 97 -7.93 9.86 5.03
C GLU A 97 -8.84 8.75 4.51
N CYS A 98 -9.86 8.39 5.27
CA CYS A 98 -10.85 7.37 4.89
C CYS A 98 -12.26 7.97 4.90
N LYS A 99 -13.07 7.58 3.91
CA LYS A 99 -14.46 8.01 3.74
C LYS A 99 -15.37 6.82 3.46
#